data_AF-A0A2D1KK33-F1
#
_entry.id   AF-A0A2D1KK33-F1
#
_cell.length_a   1.000
_cell.length_b   1.000
_cell.length_c   1.000
_cell.angle_alpha   90.00
_cell.angle_beta   90.00
_cell.angle_gamma   90.00
#
_symmetry.space_group_name_H-M   'P 1'
#
loop_
_entity.id
_entity.type
_entity.pdbx_description
1 polymer ?
#
loop_
_entity_poly.entity_id
_entity_poly.type
_entity_poly.pdbx_seq_one_letter_code
_entity_poly.pdbx_strand_id
1 'polypeptide(L)'
;MFKLFGKKTPIESFVAPVTGQLIPLTNVDDEVFSQKIMGEGFGVRPSEDEIHSPVSGVVKSIFPTKHAVGITTENGLEVLVHMGLDTVELEGVPFSELVEEGDKIKADQPLMQMDLKKVEEMGKQTTVVVVITNSDKLQDTPIITMQTITHGDSVGQFNLHK
;
A
#
# COMPACT_ATOMS: atom_id res chain seq x y z
N MET A 1 2.76 -19.64 41.55
CA MET A 1 1.55 -19.60 40.70
C MET A 1 1.79 -18.53 39.64
N PHE A 2 2.44 -18.89 38.53
CA PHE A 2 2.76 -17.95 37.45
C PHE A 2 1.54 -17.82 36.53
N LYS A 3 0.90 -16.64 36.50
CA LYS A 3 -0.10 -16.32 35.48
C LYS A 3 0.63 -16.12 34.15
N LEU A 4 0.58 -17.13 33.27
CA LEU A 4 0.88 -16.98 31.84
C LEU A 4 -0.18 -16.04 31.24
N PHE A 5 0.07 -14.73 31.24
CA PHE A 5 -0.63 -13.83 30.35
C PHE A 5 -0.02 -14.03 28.95
N GLY A 6 -0.65 -14.88 28.14
CA GLY A 6 -0.36 -14.94 26.71
C GLY A 6 -0.71 -13.60 26.09
N LYS A 7 0.28 -12.70 25.94
CA LYS A 7 0.12 -11.47 25.15
C LYS A 7 -0.27 -11.88 23.73
N LYS A 8 -1.44 -11.41 23.27
CA LYS A 8 -1.91 -11.59 21.89
C LYS A 8 -0.86 -11.02 20.94
N THR A 9 -0.55 -11.76 19.88
CA THR A 9 0.28 -11.29 18.78
C THR A 9 -0.36 -10.03 18.17
N PRO A 10 0.39 -8.95 17.93
CA PRO A 10 -0.15 -7.79 17.23
C PRO A 10 -0.59 -8.19 15.81
N ILE A 11 -1.74 -7.68 15.37
CA ILE A 11 -2.31 -7.93 14.06
C ILE A 11 -2.57 -6.57 13.41
N GLU A 12 -2.13 -6.40 12.17
CA GLU A 12 -2.44 -5.23 11.35
C GLU A 12 -3.43 -5.63 10.25
N SER A 13 -4.51 -4.86 10.08
CA SER A 13 -5.50 -5.09 9.03
C SER A 13 -5.21 -4.19 7.84
N PHE A 14 -5.23 -4.77 6.64
CA PHE A 14 -5.06 -4.06 5.39
C PHE A 14 -6.37 -4.04 4.60
N VAL A 15 -6.67 -2.89 4.02
CA VAL A 15 -7.77 -2.69 3.06
C VAL A 15 -7.22 -2.34 1.68
N ALA A 16 -8.05 -2.48 0.66
CA ALA A 16 -7.67 -2.11 -0.70
C ALA A 16 -7.49 -0.59 -0.80
N PRO A 17 -6.38 -0.12 -1.39
CA PRO A 17 -6.13 1.31 -1.56
C PRO A 17 -6.91 1.90 -2.73
N VAL A 18 -7.49 1.08 -3.62
CA VAL A 18 -8.20 1.54 -4.82
C VAL A 18 -9.13 0.44 -5.30
N THR A 19 -10.24 0.81 -5.93
CA THR A 19 -11.13 -0.12 -6.61
C THR A 19 -10.44 -0.70 -7.85
N GLY A 20 -10.61 -2.01 -8.09
CA GLY A 20 -10.07 -2.66 -9.27
C GLY A 20 -9.81 -4.15 -9.06
N GLN A 21 -8.69 -4.62 -9.59
CA GLN A 21 -8.30 -6.03 -9.52
C GLN A 21 -7.11 -6.21 -8.56
N LEU A 22 -7.36 -6.80 -7.39
CA LEU A 22 -6.31 -7.22 -6.46
C LEU A 22 -5.48 -8.34 -7.10
N ILE A 23 -4.15 -8.25 -6.97
CA ILE A 23 -3.19 -9.23 -7.47
C ILE A 23 -2.09 -9.51 -6.45
N PRO A 24 -1.54 -10.74 -6.40
CA PRO A 24 -0.32 -11.03 -5.66
C PRO A 24 0.83 -10.13 -6.11
N LEU A 25 1.73 -9.78 -5.19
CA LEU A 25 2.90 -8.95 -5.52
C LEU A 25 3.76 -9.58 -6.63
N THR A 26 3.84 -10.91 -6.67
CA THR A 26 4.54 -11.69 -7.72
C THR A 26 3.96 -11.52 -9.13
N ASN A 27 2.77 -10.93 -9.25
CA ASN A 27 2.10 -10.70 -10.54
C ASN A 27 2.18 -9.23 -10.98
N VAL A 28 2.88 -8.37 -10.22
CA VAL A 28 3.22 -7.01 -10.62
C VAL A 28 4.33 -7.07 -11.67
N ASP A 29 4.20 -6.31 -12.75
CA ASP A 29 5.14 -6.33 -13.89
C ASP A 29 6.36 -5.41 -13.65
N ASP A 30 7.06 -5.67 -12.56
CA ASP A 30 8.27 -4.97 -12.14
C ASP A 30 9.08 -5.91 -11.23
N GLU A 31 10.38 -6.06 -11.49
CA GLU A 31 11.22 -7.02 -10.76
C GLU A 31 11.47 -6.62 -9.29
N VAL A 32 11.57 -5.33 -8.98
CA VAL A 32 11.79 -4.83 -7.62
C VAL A 32 10.61 -5.24 -6.73
N PHE A 33 9.39 -5.11 -7.26
CA PHE A 33 8.17 -5.50 -6.56
C PHE A 33 7.92 -7.01 -6.61
N SER A 34 7.91 -7.63 -7.80
CA SER A 34 7.52 -9.04 -7.96
C SER A 34 8.47 -10.03 -7.30
N GLN A 35 9.77 -9.69 -7.21
CA GLN A 35 10.74 -10.48 -6.46
C GLN A 35 10.80 -10.12 -4.98
N LYS A 36 9.91 -9.21 -4.52
CA LYS A 36 9.78 -8.78 -3.12
C LYS A 36 11.05 -8.15 -2.55
N ILE A 37 11.88 -7.55 -3.41
CA ILE A 37 13.16 -6.94 -3.00
C ILE A 37 12.92 -5.80 -2.00
N MET A 38 11.84 -5.03 -2.20
CA MET A 38 11.47 -3.93 -1.32
C MET A 38 10.61 -4.34 -0.12
N GLY A 39 10.16 -5.61 -0.06
CA GLY A 39 9.35 -6.14 1.02
C GLY A 39 8.15 -6.96 0.56
N GLU A 40 7.33 -7.37 1.54
CA GLU A 40 6.07 -8.11 1.32
C GLU A 40 4.91 -7.16 1.01
N GLY A 41 3.90 -7.63 0.27
CA GLY A 41 2.80 -6.75 -0.13
C GLY A 41 1.86 -7.32 -1.17
N PHE A 42 1.20 -6.42 -1.89
CA PHE A 42 0.25 -6.74 -2.96
C PHE A 42 0.16 -5.61 -3.99
N GLY A 43 -0.40 -5.93 -5.16
CA GLY A 43 -0.73 -4.94 -6.18
C GLY A 43 -2.23 -4.84 -6.40
N VAL A 44 -2.70 -3.71 -6.90
CA VAL A 44 -4.06 -3.53 -7.41
C VAL A 44 -3.97 -2.86 -8.77
N ARG A 45 -4.60 -3.46 -9.79
CA ARG A 45 -4.80 -2.80 -11.08
C ARG A 45 -6.03 -1.91 -10.95
N PRO A 46 -5.88 -0.58 -10.89
CA PRO A 46 -6.97 0.31 -10.52
C PRO A 46 -8.00 0.45 -11.65
N SER A 47 -9.23 0.76 -11.28
CA SER A 47 -10.28 1.20 -12.19
C SER A 47 -10.81 2.60 -11.85
N GLU A 48 -10.26 3.23 -10.82
CA GLU A 48 -10.64 4.55 -10.32
C GLU A 48 -9.40 5.35 -9.93
N ASP A 49 -9.50 6.67 -10.01
CA ASP A 49 -8.37 7.59 -9.86
C ASP A 49 -8.04 7.90 -8.38
N GLU A 50 -8.97 7.69 -7.45
CA GLU A 50 -8.80 8.02 -6.03
C GLU A 50 -8.08 6.89 -5.28
N ILE A 51 -6.97 7.24 -4.63
CA ILE A 51 -6.13 6.31 -3.87
C ILE A 51 -6.33 6.57 -2.39
N HIS A 52 -6.71 5.53 -1.67
CA HIS A 52 -7.01 5.50 -0.25
C HIS A 52 -5.90 4.82 0.55
N SER A 53 -5.89 5.09 1.86
CA SER A 53 -4.96 4.44 2.76
C SER A 53 -5.30 2.98 2.98
N PRO A 54 -4.36 2.04 2.77
CA PRO A 54 -4.58 0.64 3.07
C PRO A 54 -4.59 0.35 4.58
N VAL A 55 -4.13 1.28 5.43
CA VAL A 55 -3.96 1.09 6.88
C VAL A 55 -4.29 2.37 7.65
N SER A 56 -4.46 2.26 8.97
CA SER A 56 -4.47 3.45 9.84
C SER A 56 -3.05 3.76 10.32
N GLY A 57 -2.70 5.04 10.46
CA GLY A 57 -1.35 5.41 10.85
C GLY A 57 -1.04 6.90 10.71
N VAL A 58 0.23 7.19 10.50
CA VAL A 58 0.75 8.55 10.26
C VAL A 58 1.44 8.60 8.91
N VAL A 59 1.10 9.58 8.08
CA VAL A 59 1.82 9.87 6.83
C VAL A 59 3.23 10.33 7.21
N LYS A 60 4.24 9.55 6.84
CA LYS A 60 5.65 9.85 7.13
C LYS A 60 6.38 10.57 6.03
N SER A 61 5.98 10.31 4.79
CA SER A 61 6.63 10.91 3.63
C SER A 61 5.66 10.96 2.47
N ILE A 62 5.67 12.06 1.73
CA ILE A 62 5.12 12.11 0.39
C ILE A 62 6.27 12.43 -0.57
N PHE A 63 6.51 11.54 -1.53
CA PHE A 63 7.69 11.63 -2.38
C PHE A 63 7.65 12.91 -3.23
N PRO A 64 8.79 13.52 -3.61
CA PRO A 64 8.79 14.82 -4.31
C PRO A 64 7.95 14.83 -5.61
N THR A 65 7.99 13.74 -6.38
CA THR A 65 7.19 13.58 -7.61
C THR A 65 5.83 12.93 -7.37
N LYS A 66 5.40 12.85 -6.10
CA LYS A 66 4.04 12.49 -5.66
C LYS A 66 3.58 11.06 -6.03
N HIS A 67 4.43 10.25 -6.63
CA HIS A 67 4.12 8.88 -7.04
C HIS A 67 4.06 7.88 -5.87
N ALA A 68 4.46 8.26 -4.66
CA ALA A 68 4.43 7.37 -3.52
C ALA A 68 4.19 8.09 -2.18
N VAL A 69 3.50 7.38 -1.27
CA VAL A 69 3.21 7.81 0.09
C VAL A 69 3.71 6.76 1.06
N GLY A 70 4.51 7.18 2.05
CA GLY A 70 4.98 6.33 3.15
C GLY A 70 4.15 6.56 4.40
N ILE A 71 3.72 5.48 5.05
CA ILE A 71 2.83 5.46 6.21
C ILE A 71 3.47 4.62 7.31
N THR A 72 3.42 5.08 8.55
CA THR A 72 3.77 4.23 9.71
C THR A 72 2.52 3.93 10.52
N THR A 73 2.23 2.64 10.73
CA THR A 73 1.10 2.21 11.57
C THR A 73 1.43 2.35 13.06
N GLU A 74 0.42 2.27 13.93
CA GLU A 74 0.63 2.30 15.38
C GLU A 74 1.47 1.11 15.88
N ASN A 75 1.41 -0.03 15.19
CA ASN A 75 2.25 -1.20 15.47
C ASN A 75 3.66 -1.09 14.86
N GLY A 76 3.99 0.02 14.20
CA GLY A 76 5.31 0.31 13.66
C GLY A 76 5.63 -0.39 12.34
N LEU A 77 4.63 -0.88 11.60
CA LEU A 77 4.84 -1.25 10.20
C LEU A 77 5.09 0.00 9.38
N GLU A 78 6.02 -0.09 8.44
CA GLU A 78 6.29 0.92 7.43
C GLU A 78 5.67 0.44 6.12
N VAL A 79 4.65 1.17 5.68
CA VAL A 79 3.83 0.83 4.50
C VAL A 79 4.06 1.89 3.43
N LEU A 80 4.47 1.45 2.25
CA LEU A 80 4.61 2.28 1.06
C LEU A 80 3.41 2.02 0.13
N VAL A 81 2.72 3.09 -0.26
CA VAL A 81 1.72 3.07 -1.34
C VAL A 81 2.37 3.73 -2.56
N HIS A 82 2.72 2.93 -3.57
CA HIS A 82 3.35 3.36 -4.81
C HIS A 82 2.33 3.33 -5.95
N MET A 83 2.17 4.45 -6.66
CA MET A 83 1.09 4.65 -7.64
C MET A 83 1.65 4.59 -9.06
N GLY A 84 1.32 3.49 -9.75
CA GLY A 84 1.87 3.15 -11.06
C GLY A 84 3.30 2.60 -10.99
N LEU A 85 3.86 2.22 -12.15
CA LEU A 85 5.25 1.72 -12.26
C LEU A 85 6.08 2.70 -13.10
N ASP A 86 7.32 2.93 -12.68
CA ASP A 86 8.24 3.96 -13.24
C ASP A 86 7.62 5.36 -13.34
N THR A 87 6.65 5.68 -12.47
CA THR A 87 5.91 6.95 -12.49
C THR A 87 6.64 8.09 -11.81
N VAL A 88 7.77 7.82 -11.15
CA VAL A 88 8.70 8.86 -10.67
C VAL A 88 9.14 9.78 -11.81
N GLU A 89 9.27 9.26 -13.03
CA GLU A 89 9.65 9.98 -14.25
C GLU A 89 8.57 10.96 -14.75
N LEU A 90 7.35 10.88 -14.21
CA LEU A 90 6.23 11.75 -14.59
C LEU A 90 6.22 13.07 -13.82
N GLU A 91 7.20 13.31 -12.95
CA GLU A 91 7.45 14.58 -12.26
C GLU A 91 6.23 15.19 -11.55
N GLY A 92 5.33 14.34 -11.02
CA GLY A 92 4.14 14.79 -10.31
C GLY A 92 2.94 15.14 -11.19
N VAL A 93 3.09 15.16 -12.52
CA VAL A 93 2.05 15.62 -13.45
C VAL A 93 0.69 14.92 -13.30
N PRO A 94 0.59 13.58 -13.13
CA PRO A 94 -0.69 12.91 -13.02
C PRO A 94 -1.23 12.83 -11.57
N PHE A 95 -0.53 13.41 -10.60
CA PHE A 95 -0.79 13.19 -9.18
C PHE A 95 -1.29 14.46 -8.49
N SER A 96 -2.22 14.30 -7.54
CA SER A 96 -2.66 15.36 -6.64
C SER A 96 -2.74 14.85 -5.22
N GLU A 97 -2.21 15.60 -4.25
CA GLU A 97 -2.21 15.25 -2.83
C GLU A 97 -3.55 15.59 -2.18
N LEU A 98 -4.04 14.71 -1.30
CA LEU A 98 -5.22 14.95 -0.44
C LEU A 98 -4.87 14.95 1.06
N VAL A 99 -3.61 14.69 1.39
CA VAL A 99 -3.06 14.66 2.75
C VAL A 99 -1.68 15.31 2.78
N GLU A 100 -1.21 15.65 3.98
CA GLU A 100 0.13 16.21 4.21
C GLU A 100 1.00 15.28 5.08
N GLU A 101 2.32 15.47 5.03
CA GLU A 101 3.23 14.78 5.94
C GLU A 101 2.92 15.12 7.40
N GLY A 102 2.88 14.09 8.24
CA GLY A 102 2.52 14.22 9.67
C GLY A 102 1.04 14.00 9.95
N ASP A 103 0.19 13.93 8.93
CA ASP A 103 -1.24 13.66 9.12
C ASP A 103 -1.49 12.29 9.74
N LYS A 104 -2.44 12.26 10.67
CA LYS A 104 -3.03 11.01 11.18
C LYS A 104 -4.17 10.60 10.28
N ILE A 105 -4.09 9.39 9.75
CA ILE A 105 -5.02 8.85 8.76
C ILE A 105 -5.65 7.56 9.26
N LYS A 106 -6.84 7.26 8.76
CA LYS A 106 -7.51 5.97 8.95
C LYS A 106 -7.40 5.13 7.68
N ALA A 107 -7.54 3.81 7.85
CA ALA A 107 -7.77 2.92 6.72
C ALA A 107 -9.00 3.41 5.92
N ASP A 108 -8.92 3.29 4.59
CA ASP A 108 -9.91 3.79 3.62
C ASP A 108 -10.07 5.33 3.57
N GLN A 109 -9.18 6.10 4.20
CA GLN A 109 -9.15 7.55 4.01
C GLN A 109 -8.47 7.92 2.68
N PRO A 110 -9.01 8.86 1.89
CA PRO A 110 -8.34 9.35 0.68
C PRO A 110 -6.95 9.91 0.98
N LEU A 111 -5.98 9.57 0.14
CA LEU A 111 -4.58 10.00 0.23
C LEU A 111 -4.16 10.84 -0.96
N MET A 112 -4.45 10.36 -2.16
CA MET A 112 -3.95 10.91 -3.42
C MET A 112 -5.00 10.73 -4.52
N GLN A 113 -4.92 11.54 -5.56
CA GLN A 113 -5.50 11.21 -6.87
C GLN A 113 -4.37 10.88 -7.86
N MET A 114 -4.59 9.86 -8.67
CA MET A 114 -3.76 9.48 -9.82
C MET A 114 -4.64 9.47 -11.07
N ASP A 115 -4.42 10.42 -11.99
CA ASP A 115 -5.08 10.41 -13.30
C ASP A 115 -4.58 9.21 -14.13
N LEU A 116 -5.35 8.12 -14.09
CA LEU A 116 -4.98 6.87 -14.74
C LEU A 116 -4.77 7.05 -16.24
N LYS A 117 -5.64 7.84 -16.88
CA LYS A 117 -5.57 8.12 -18.31
C LYS A 117 -4.28 8.85 -18.65
N LYS A 118 -3.89 9.82 -17.81
CA LYS A 118 -2.64 10.57 -18.01
C LYS A 118 -1.41 9.68 -17.87
N VAL A 119 -1.40 8.79 -16.87
CA VAL A 119 -0.31 7.80 -16.68
C VAL A 119 -0.18 6.91 -17.92
N GLU A 120 -1.30 6.41 -18.45
CA GLU A 120 -1.33 5.59 -19.67
C GLU A 120 -0.91 6.36 -20.93
N GLU A 121 -1.39 7.60 -21.12
CA GLU A 121 -0.99 8.49 -22.22
C GLU A 121 0.52 8.79 -22.23
N MET A 122 1.15 8.76 -21.07
CA MET A 122 2.60 8.93 -20.90
C MET A 122 3.37 7.60 -20.97
N GLY A 123 2.69 6.50 -21.30
CA GLY A 123 3.29 5.19 -21.57
C GLY A 123 3.72 4.43 -20.32
N LYS A 124 3.13 4.73 -19.16
CA LYS A 124 3.43 4.07 -17.88
C LYS A 124 2.30 3.15 -17.43
N GLN A 125 2.64 2.20 -16.55
CA GLN A 125 1.64 1.30 -15.96
C GLN A 125 0.97 1.96 -14.76
N THR A 126 -0.29 1.65 -14.54
CA THR A 126 -1.13 2.23 -13.48
C THR A 126 -1.23 1.37 -12.22
N THR A 127 -0.63 0.18 -12.20
CA THR A 127 -0.70 -0.73 -11.05
C THR A 127 -0.27 -0.01 -9.76
N VAL A 128 -1.17 0.04 -8.78
CA VAL A 128 -0.89 0.56 -7.44
C VAL A 128 -0.29 -0.57 -6.62
N VAL A 129 0.85 -0.35 -5.99
CA VAL A 129 1.55 -1.35 -5.19
C VAL A 129 1.57 -0.91 -3.73
N VAL A 130 1.15 -1.80 -2.84
CA VAL A 130 1.27 -1.63 -1.39
C VAL A 130 2.36 -2.58 -0.90
N VAL A 131 3.41 -2.02 -0.30
CA VAL A 131 4.57 -2.77 0.21
C VAL A 131 4.81 -2.44 1.67
N ILE A 132 5.16 -3.46 2.45
CA ILE A 132 5.62 -3.34 3.82
C ILE A 132 7.14 -3.40 3.79
N THR A 133 7.80 -2.25 3.94
CA THR A 133 9.24 -2.11 3.71
C THR A 133 10.10 -2.72 4.82
N ASN A 134 9.52 -2.87 6.01
CA ASN A 134 10.10 -3.60 7.15
C ASN A 134 9.37 -4.94 7.36
N SER A 135 9.22 -5.72 6.27
CA SER A 135 8.48 -6.99 6.28
C SER A 135 9.11 -8.07 7.15
N ASP A 136 10.34 -7.90 7.62
CA ASP A 136 10.97 -8.74 8.66
C ASP A 136 10.20 -8.69 9.99
N LYS A 137 9.32 -7.70 10.19
CA LYS A 137 8.39 -7.66 11.32
C LYS A 137 7.18 -8.58 11.16
N LEU A 138 6.89 -9.06 9.95
CA LEU A 138 5.77 -9.97 9.73
C LEU A 138 6.13 -11.37 10.22
N GLN A 139 5.21 -11.98 10.96
CA GLN A 139 5.37 -13.37 11.41
C GLN A 139 5.16 -14.37 10.28
N ASP A 140 4.26 -14.06 9.34
CA ASP A 140 3.86 -14.93 8.24
C ASP A 140 3.84 -14.13 6.94
N THR A 141 4.15 -14.78 5.81
CA THR A 141 3.98 -14.18 4.48
C THR A 141 2.49 -13.98 4.18
N PRO A 142 2.07 -12.75 3.80
CA PRO A 142 0.69 -12.50 3.39
C PRO A 142 0.25 -13.38 2.22
N ILE A 143 -0.91 -14.01 2.35
CA ILE A 143 -1.54 -14.76 1.26
C ILE A 143 -2.53 -13.85 0.55
N ILE A 144 -2.23 -13.51 -0.69
CA ILE A 144 -3.05 -12.65 -1.52
C ILE A 144 -3.65 -13.48 -2.66
N THR A 145 -4.97 -13.41 -2.81
CA THR A 145 -5.70 -14.10 -3.89
C THR A 145 -6.24 -13.07 -4.85
N MET A 146 -6.17 -13.37 -6.15
CA MET A 146 -6.74 -12.48 -7.16
C MET A 146 -8.25 -12.38 -7.01
N GLN A 147 -8.76 -11.16 -6.88
CA GLN A 147 -10.19 -10.87 -6.83
C GLN A 147 -10.47 -9.42 -7.26
N THR A 148 -11.66 -9.16 -7.79
CA THR A 148 -12.17 -7.80 -7.92
C THR A 148 -12.48 -7.26 -6.54
N ILE A 149 -12.10 -6.01 -6.27
CA ILE A 149 -12.18 -5.40 -4.95
C ILE A 149 -12.56 -3.91 -5.08
N THR A 150 -13.25 -3.37 -4.09
CA THR A 150 -13.50 -1.93 -3.94
C THR A 150 -12.50 -1.35 -2.95
N HIS A 151 -12.13 -0.07 -3.09
CA HIS A 151 -11.36 0.58 -2.03
C HIS A 151 -12.05 0.37 -0.65
N GLY A 152 -11.27 0.18 0.40
CA GLY A 152 -11.79 -0.10 1.75
C GLY A 152 -12.20 -1.56 2.02
N ASP A 153 -12.39 -2.39 1.00
CA ASP A 153 -12.60 -3.84 1.22
C ASP A 153 -11.37 -4.48 1.86
N SER A 154 -11.59 -5.50 2.69
CA SER A 154 -10.51 -6.19 3.39
C SER A 154 -9.63 -6.98 2.42
N VAL A 155 -8.32 -6.70 2.45
CA VAL A 155 -7.29 -7.47 1.74
C VAL A 155 -6.76 -8.60 2.61
N GLY A 156 -6.57 -8.36 3.91
CA GLY A 156 -6.13 -9.38 4.85
C GLY A 156 -5.73 -8.84 6.22
N GLN A 157 -5.34 -9.76 7.10
CA GLN A 157 -4.80 -9.49 8.43
C GLN A 157 -3.40 -10.08 8.52
N PHE A 158 -2.43 -9.26 8.89
CA PHE A 158 -1.02 -9.65 8.90
C PHE A 158 -0.52 -9.72 10.36
N ASN A 159 -0.01 -10.88 10.74
CA ASN A 159 0.53 -11.12 12.07
C ASN A 159 1.92 -10.52 12.19
N LEU A 160 2.23 -9.88 13.32
CA LEU A 160 3.53 -9.29 13.59
C LEU A 160 4.31 -10.10 14.63
N HIS A 161 5.63 -10.12 14.51
CA HIS A 161 6.48 -10.59 15.59
C HIS A 161 6.26 -9.76 16.87
N LYS A 162 6.54 -10.40 18.01
CA LYS A 162 6.41 -9.80 19.35
C LYS A 162 7.59 -8.91 19.70
#